data_AF-A0A7V8XTZ7-F1
#
_entry.id   AF-A0A7V8XTZ7-F1
#
_cell.length_a   1.000
_cell.length_b   1.000
_cell.length_c   1.000
_cell.angle_alpha   90.00
_cell.angle_beta   90.00
_cell.angle_gamma   90.00
#
_symmetry.space_group_name_H-M   'P 1'
#
loop_
_entity.id
_entity.type
_entity.pdbx_description
1 polymer ?
#
loop_
_entity_poly.entity_id
_entity_poly.type
_entity_poly.pdbx_seq_one_letter_code
_entity_poly.pdbx_strand_id
1 'polypeptide(L)' 'LFVFTPALFAALEDAARSGETTLSAGVQRLAARRLMKGVDIGAAAWCDVDTVTDVEVAESLFGAVESEPA' A
#
# COMPACT_ATOMS: atom_id res chain seq x y z
N LEU A 1 -0.91 -3.46 0.88
CA LEU A 1 -0.21 -4.60 0.24
C LEU A 1 -0.61 -4.68 -1.22
N PHE A 2 0.32 -4.99 -2.12
CA PHE A 2 0.02 -5.18 -3.54
C PHE A 2 0.54 -6.52 -4.04
N VAL A 3 -0.21 -7.16 -4.93
CA VAL A 3 0.21 -8.38 -5.65
C VAL A 3 0.07 -8.09 -7.13
N PHE A 4 1.19 -8.18 -7.86
CA PHE A 4 1.25 -7.81 -9.27
C PHE A 4 1.72 -8.97 -10.14
N THR A 5 1.24 -8.98 -11.38
CA THR A 5 1.89 -9.71 -12.47
C THR A 5 3.02 -8.85 -13.07
N PRO A 6 3.89 -9.40 -13.93
CA PRO A 6 4.92 -8.63 -14.61
C PRO A 6 4.42 -7.44 -15.45
N ALA A 7 3.11 -7.36 -15.74
CA ALA A 7 2.50 -6.22 -16.42
C ALA A 7 2.72 -4.88 -15.68
N LEU A 8 3.05 -4.91 -14.39
CA LEU A 8 3.44 -3.73 -13.63
C LEU A 8 4.64 -3.00 -14.22
N PHE A 9 5.66 -3.71 -14.71
CA PHE A 9 6.91 -3.07 -15.15
C PHE A 9 6.69 -2.11 -16.32
N ALA A 10 5.91 -2.54 -17.31
CA ALA A 10 5.53 -1.67 -18.42
C ALA A 10 4.76 -0.42 -17.96
N ALA A 11 3.89 -0.55 -16.95
CA ALA A 11 3.16 0.59 -16.41
C ALA A 11 4.08 1.56 -15.63
N LEU A 12 5.10 1.04 -14.93
CA LEU A 12 6.11 1.85 -14.26
C LEU A 12 7.02 2.57 -15.26
N GLU A 13 7.44 1.90 -16.34
CA GLU A 13 8.22 2.52 -17.42
C GLU A 13 7.43 3.61 -18.12
N ASP A 14 6.15 3.36 -18.40
CA ASP A 14 5.24 4.38 -18.89
C ASP A 14 5.23 5.59 -17.93
N ALA A 15 5.16 5.36 -16.61
CA ALA A 15 5.15 6.39 -15.58
C ALA A 15 6.42 7.23 -15.54
N ALA A 16 7.55 6.55 -15.52
CA ALA A 16 8.85 7.20 -15.52
C ALA A 16 9.04 8.08 -16.76
N ARG A 17 8.55 7.65 -17.94
CA ARG A 17 8.61 8.45 -19.17
C ARG A 17 7.83 9.77 -19.10
N SER A 18 6.83 9.89 -18.23
CA SER A 18 6.14 11.17 -17.96
C SER A 18 6.65 11.89 -16.72
N GLY A 19 7.78 11.45 -16.14
CA GLY A 19 8.40 12.07 -14.97
C GLY A 19 7.86 11.58 -13.61
N GLU A 20 6.99 10.58 -13.57
CA GLU A 20 6.45 10.04 -12.32
C GLU A 20 7.16 8.72 -11.96
N THR A 21 7.83 8.69 -10.81
CA THR A 21 8.67 7.55 -10.40
C THR A 21 8.11 6.77 -9.21
N THR A 22 6.91 7.08 -8.75
CA THR A 22 6.26 6.37 -7.64
C THR A 22 5.63 5.07 -8.12
N LEU A 23 5.56 4.06 -7.22
CA LEU A 23 4.80 2.84 -7.48
C LEU A 23 3.33 3.17 -7.80
N SER A 24 2.74 4.14 -7.09
CA SER A 24 1.35 4.55 -7.27
C SER A 24 1.07 5.08 -8.68
N ALA A 25 2.02 5.77 -9.32
CA ALA A 25 1.85 6.23 -10.70
C ALA A 25 1.71 5.07 -11.70
N GLY A 26 2.48 4.00 -11.54
CA GLY A 26 2.31 2.77 -12.32
C GLY A 26 0.96 2.09 -12.05
N VAL A 27 0.57 2.00 -10.78
CA VAL A 27 -0.72 1.42 -10.37
C VAL A 27 -1.91 2.20 -10.92
N GLN A 28 -1.86 3.53 -10.91
CA GLN A 28 -2.91 4.39 -11.45
C GLN A 28 -3.13 4.14 -12.95
N ARG A 29 -2.06 3.89 -13.72
CA ARG A 29 -2.16 3.54 -15.15
C ARG A 29 -2.86 2.20 -15.37
N LEU A 30 -2.50 1.18 -14.57
CA LEU A 30 -3.18 -0.11 -14.62
C LEU A 30 -4.65 0.02 -14.20
N ALA A 31 -4.95 0.83 -13.19
CA ALA A 31 -6.32 1.08 -12.73
C ALA A 31 -7.15 1.80 -13.79
N ALA A 32 -6.60 2.81 -14.47
CA ALA A 32 -7.24 3.51 -15.59
C ALA A 32 -7.56 2.55 -16.75
N ARG A 33 -6.72 1.53 -16.96
CA ARG A 33 -6.94 0.43 -17.93
C ARG A 33 -7.87 -0.67 -17.41
N ARG A 34 -8.44 -0.54 -16.21
CA ARG A 34 -9.28 -1.54 -15.52
C ARG A 34 -8.58 -2.89 -15.27
N LEU A 35 -7.25 -2.86 -15.13
CA LEU A 35 -6.42 -4.04 -14.85
C LEU A 35 -6.07 -4.20 -13.37
N MET A 36 -6.63 -3.36 -12.51
CA MET A 36 -6.46 -3.44 -11.05
C MET A 36 -7.76 -3.82 -10.37
N LYS A 37 -7.64 -4.60 -9.30
CA LYS A 37 -8.74 -4.94 -8.40
C LYS A 37 -8.36 -4.52 -6.98
N GLY A 38 -9.24 -3.77 -6.32
CA GLY A 38 -9.14 -3.50 -4.88
C GLY A 38 -9.59 -4.70 -4.07
N VAL A 39 -8.96 -4.92 -2.92
CA VAL A 39 -9.37 -5.93 -1.93
C VAL A 39 -9.74 -5.19 -0.65
N ASP A 40 -10.94 -5.47 -0.14
CA ASP A 40 -11.38 -5.00 1.17
C ASP A 40 -10.70 -5.84 2.26
N ILE A 41 -10.09 -5.17 3.23
CA ILE A 41 -9.41 -5.80 4.38
C ILE A 41 -10.29 -5.89 5.62
N GLY A 42 -11.56 -5.47 5.52
CA GLY A 42 -12.53 -5.53 6.60
C GLY A 42 -12.12 -4.68 7.79
N ALA A 43 -12.23 -5.23 9.00
CA ALA A 43 -11.91 -4.55 10.26
C ALA A 43 -10.42 -4.63 10.64
N ALA A 44 -9.55 -5.10 9.74
CA ALA A 44 -8.12 -5.15 10.00
C ALA A 44 -7.55 -3.73 10.14
N ALA A 45 -6.77 -3.50 11.19
CA ALA A 45 -6.06 -2.24 11.37
C ALA A 45 -4.84 -2.18 10.43
N TRP A 46 -4.61 -1.01 9.84
CA TRP A 46 -3.46 -0.71 8.99
C TRP A 46 -3.03 0.73 9.25
N CYS A 47 -1.72 0.96 9.30
CA CYS A 47 -1.11 2.26 9.51
C CYS A 47 0.14 2.37 8.61
N ASP A 48 0.29 3.51 7.94
CA ASP A 48 1.51 3.89 7.24
C ASP A 48 2.39 4.67 8.23
N VAL A 49 3.66 4.31 8.34
CA VAL A 49 4.57 4.87 9.35
C VAL A 49 5.76 5.48 8.64
N ASP A 50 5.71 6.79 8.42
CA ASP A 50 6.77 7.55 7.74
C ASP A 50 7.58 8.42 8.71
N THR A 51 7.02 8.74 9.87
CA THR A 51 7.59 9.66 10.86
C THR A 51 7.55 9.10 12.28
N VAL A 52 8.27 9.75 13.19
CA VAL A 52 8.25 9.40 14.63
C VAL A 52 6.84 9.58 15.21
N THR A 53 6.10 10.61 14.77
CA THR A 53 4.72 10.80 15.21
C THR A 53 3.81 9.67 14.74
N ASP A 54 4.04 9.11 13.55
CA ASP A 54 3.26 7.95 13.07
C ASP A 54 3.53 6.68 13.89
N VAL A 55 4.73 6.56 14.49
CA VAL A 55 5.03 5.46 15.43
C VAL A 55 4.14 5.55 16.66
N GLU A 56 4.03 6.72 17.28
CA GLU A 56 3.16 6.93 18.45
C GLU A 56 1.70 6.59 18.13
N VAL A 57 1.24 6.95 16.92
CA VAL A 57 -0.09 6.60 16.42
C VAL A 57 -0.24 5.09 16.22
N ALA A 58 0.73 4.44 15.60
CA ALA A 58 0.73 2.99 15.39
C ALA A 58 0.74 2.24 16.73
N GLU A 59 1.58 2.64 17.69
CA GLU A 59 1.61 2.06 19.03
C GLU A 59 0.28 2.22 19.76
N SER A 60 -0.40 3.37 19.62
CA SER A 60 -1.74 3.51 20.18
C SER A 60 -2.79 2.64 19.46
N LEU A 61 -2.66 2.46 18.14
CA LEU A 61 -3.58 1.68 17.32
C LEU A 61 -3.43 0.17 17.54
N PHE A 62 -2.21 -0.29 17.81
CA PHE A 62 -1.85 -1.72 17.88
C PHE A 62 -1.40 -2.19 19.29
N GLY A 63 -1.14 -1.29 20.24
CA GLY A 63 -0.52 -1.59 21.54
C GLY A 63 -1.39 -2.33 22.56
N ALA A 64 -2.61 -2.73 22.20
CA ALA A 64 -3.48 -3.56 23.04
C ALA A 64 -3.35 -5.08 22.75
N VAL A 65 -2.32 -5.51 22.01
CA VAL A 65 -2.05 -6.94 21.76
C VAL A 65 -0.92 -7.45 22.65
N GLU A 66 -1.10 -7.37 23.96
CA GLU A 66 -0.45 -8.31 24.89
C GLU A 66 -1.50 -8.85 25.86
N SER A 67 -1.98 -10.06 25.57
CA SER A 67 -2.60 -11.02 26.50
C SER A 67 -2.90 -12.31 25.72
N GLU A 68 -1.89 -13.15 25.44
CA GLU A 68 -2.16 -14.60 25.34
C GLU A 68 -2.10 -15.18 26.76
N PRO A 69 -3.19 -15.77 27.29
CA PRO A 69 -3.12 -16.46 28.57
C PRO A 69 -2.37 -17.79 28.42
N ALA A 70 -1.52 -18.07 29.41
CA ALA A 70 -0.76 -19.31 29.59
C ALA A 70 -1.65 -20.54 29.89
#